data_AF-A0A6L8EHM1-F1
#
_entry.id   AF-A0A6L8EHM1-F1
#
_cell.length_a   1.000
_cell.length_b   1.000
_cell.length_c   1.000
_cell.angle_alpha   90.00
_cell.angle_beta   90.00
_cell.angle_gamma   90.00
#
_symmetry.space_group_name_H-M   'P 1'
#
loop_
_entity.id
_entity.type
_entity.pdbx_description
1 polymer ?
#
loop_
_entity_poly.entity_id
_entity_poly.type
_entity_poly.pdbx_seq_one_letter_code
_entity_poly.pdbx_strand_id
1 'polypeptide(L)'
;MMNFRICKLFFLIAVMVCTPATSFGNSAYEVEVLDTEQLGHVRHIIDSARQLPGDWRYLEPRAMLTYDAYQFQLAFMSYALAMVQINYTPAYKELYRDAQLSLIEKMMRRDVWAPTWLEIIDMEPYKSYLEAGKEWRDPVREKNIMYSGHLLQMIGLYAVLYKDFRFDNPDSIVFEIPGLNGFRNTYDHHSLAQLIYDQFVESDYVGIECEPNDVFVECNQHPILGLIHYDWIHGSMLSDVRHAFWDKAEELNYIAPHTSRTMYFYRVREQERVDKPFAWADGWSAMMMHAWNADLVRTIYPAQRDAEKAALMDTSPEHWSRRWSTPVASFDFGFLAAYAAEVDD
;
A
#
# COMPACT_ATOMS: atom_id res chain seq x y z
N MET A 1 -76.01 -41.38 -3.82
CA MET A 1 -77.06 -40.66 -3.05
C MET A 1 -76.53 -39.27 -2.70
N MET A 2 -77.32 -38.25 -3.05
CA MET A 2 -77.24 -36.83 -2.71
C MET A 2 -76.56 -36.47 -1.38
N ASN A 3 -75.65 -35.49 -1.35
CA ASN A 3 -75.96 -34.07 -1.00
C ASN A 3 -74.70 -33.21 -0.72
N PHE A 4 -74.78 -31.96 -1.16
CA PHE A 4 -73.89 -30.82 -0.88
C PHE A 4 -73.69 -30.54 0.63
N ARG A 5 -72.54 -29.96 1.02
CA ARG A 5 -72.48 -28.59 1.63
C ARG A 5 -71.08 -28.11 2.01
N ILE A 6 -70.83 -26.86 1.62
CA ILE A 6 -69.84 -25.89 2.10
C ILE A 6 -70.23 -25.39 3.51
N CYS A 7 -69.28 -25.20 4.42
CA CYS A 7 -69.23 -24.11 5.44
C CYS A 7 -67.96 -24.27 6.31
N LYS A 8 -67.01 -23.33 6.29
CA LYS A 8 -66.95 -22.00 6.92
C LYS A 8 -66.27 -22.02 8.30
N LEU A 9 -65.07 -21.44 8.29
CA LEU A 9 -64.37 -20.64 9.30
C LEU A 9 -65.29 -19.98 10.34
N PHE A 10 -64.92 -19.99 11.63
CA PHE A 10 -64.95 -18.82 12.54
C PHE A 10 -64.14 -19.11 13.83
N PHE A 11 -63.00 -18.42 13.95
CA PHE A 11 -62.55 -17.61 15.09
C PHE A 11 -62.68 -18.14 16.52
N LEU A 12 -61.52 -18.38 17.15
CA LEU A 12 -61.35 -18.14 18.58
C LEU A 12 -60.31 -17.03 18.78
N ILE A 13 -60.75 -15.96 19.45
CA ILE A 13 -59.92 -14.86 19.94
C ILE A 13 -59.21 -15.37 21.19
N ALA A 14 -57.89 -15.50 21.14
CA ALA A 14 -57.06 -15.65 22.32
C ALA A 14 -56.43 -14.29 22.63
N VAL A 15 -56.87 -13.69 23.74
CA VAL A 15 -56.25 -12.49 24.33
C VAL A 15 -54.89 -12.90 24.87
N MET A 16 -53.82 -12.60 24.14
CA MET A 16 -52.46 -12.75 24.62
C MET A 16 -52.07 -11.45 25.32
N VAL A 17 -51.93 -11.54 26.64
CA VAL A 17 -51.48 -10.47 27.53
C VAL A 17 -50.12 -9.98 27.06
N CYS A 18 -50.01 -8.70 26.72
CA CYS A 18 -48.73 -8.02 26.48
C CYS A 18 -47.89 -8.08 27.75
N THR A 19 -46.97 -9.04 27.82
CA THR A 19 -45.73 -8.86 28.59
C THR A 19 -44.97 -7.68 27.98
N PRO A 20 -44.45 -6.73 28.77
CA PRO A 20 -43.63 -5.66 28.23
C PRO A 20 -42.46 -6.33 27.51
N ALA A 21 -42.30 -6.00 26.23
CA ALA A 21 -41.13 -6.36 25.47
C ALA A 21 -39.92 -5.96 26.32
N THR A 22 -39.14 -6.97 26.73
CA THR A 22 -37.76 -6.75 27.13
C THR A 22 -37.16 -5.83 26.08
N SER A 23 -36.79 -4.62 26.48
CA SER A 23 -36.03 -3.71 25.65
C SER A 23 -34.80 -4.50 25.21
N PHE A 24 -34.77 -4.92 23.94
CA PHE A 24 -33.50 -5.16 23.29
C PHE A 24 -32.76 -3.84 23.46
N GLY A 25 -31.76 -3.85 24.35
CA GLY A 25 -30.88 -2.71 24.50
C GLY A 25 -30.40 -2.38 23.10
N ASN A 26 -30.74 -1.18 22.63
CA ASN A 26 -29.97 -0.52 21.60
C ASN A 26 -28.56 -0.34 22.19
N SER A 27 -27.76 -1.39 22.14
CA SER A 27 -26.38 -1.21 21.72
C SER A 27 -26.52 -0.79 20.25
N ALA A 28 -26.79 0.50 20.04
CA ALA A 28 -26.38 1.12 18.81
C ALA A 28 -24.88 0.81 18.76
N TYR A 29 -24.47 -0.01 17.80
CA TYR A 29 -23.08 0.01 17.40
C TYR A 29 -22.80 1.48 17.11
N GLU A 30 -21.99 2.14 17.94
CA GLU A 30 -21.42 3.43 17.58
C GLU A 30 -20.55 3.12 16.38
N VAL A 31 -21.16 3.25 15.20
CA VAL A 31 -20.44 3.20 13.94
C VAL A 31 -19.64 4.49 13.94
N GLU A 32 -18.33 4.36 14.06
CA GLU A 32 -17.43 5.47 13.82
C GLU A 32 -17.74 6.01 12.42
N VAL A 33 -18.04 7.30 12.34
CA VAL A 33 -18.39 7.96 11.07
C VAL A 33 -17.29 8.93 10.72
N LEU A 34 -16.97 8.99 9.43
CA LEU A 34 -16.04 9.99 8.92
C LEU A 34 -16.62 11.39 9.15
N ASP A 35 -15.78 12.28 9.66
CA ASP A 35 -16.13 13.70 9.77
C ASP A 35 -16.17 14.39 8.39
N THR A 36 -16.52 15.67 8.39
CA THR A 36 -16.66 16.44 7.14
C THR A 36 -15.33 16.59 6.38
N GLU A 37 -14.22 16.71 7.08
CA GLU A 37 -12.89 16.90 6.47
C GLU A 37 -12.40 15.57 5.88
N GLN A 38 -12.53 14.47 6.62
CA GLN A 38 -12.23 13.12 6.17
C GLN A 38 -13.06 12.73 4.94
N LEU A 39 -14.37 13.02 4.95
CA LEU A 39 -15.23 12.84 3.76
C LEU A 39 -14.77 13.70 2.58
N GLY A 40 -14.30 14.92 2.84
CA GLY A 40 -13.69 15.81 1.85
C GLY A 40 -12.46 15.18 1.18
N HIS A 41 -11.57 14.57 1.98
CA HIS A 41 -10.40 13.86 1.46
C HIS A 41 -10.79 12.62 0.65
N VAL A 42 -11.72 11.80 1.13
CA VAL A 42 -12.21 10.63 0.39
C VAL A 42 -12.80 11.05 -0.97
N ARG A 43 -13.62 12.10 -0.98
CA ARG A 43 -14.17 12.66 -2.21
C ARG A 43 -13.08 13.15 -3.15
N HIS A 44 -12.09 13.87 -2.63
CA HIS A 44 -10.96 14.36 -3.42
C HIS A 44 -10.21 13.20 -4.11
N ILE A 45 -9.92 12.14 -3.38
CA ILE A 45 -9.25 10.95 -3.92
C ILE A 45 -10.08 10.30 -5.03
N ILE A 46 -11.39 10.14 -4.81
CA ILE A 46 -12.30 9.56 -5.80
C ILE A 46 -12.41 10.45 -7.05
N ASP A 47 -12.52 11.76 -6.87
CA ASP A 47 -12.60 12.72 -7.97
C ASP A 47 -11.29 12.71 -8.80
N SER A 48 -10.13 12.59 -8.16
CA SER A 48 -8.83 12.41 -8.82
C SER A 48 -8.72 11.08 -9.57
N ALA A 49 -9.18 9.97 -8.96
CA ALA A 49 -9.18 8.65 -9.59
C ALA A 49 -10.03 8.60 -10.86
N ARG A 50 -11.19 9.27 -10.86
CA ARG A 50 -12.18 9.28 -11.96
C ARG A 50 -11.82 10.19 -13.13
N GLN A 51 -10.72 10.94 -13.05
CA GLN A 51 -10.24 11.72 -14.18
C GLN A 51 -9.79 10.82 -15.33
N LEU A 52 -9.81 11.35 -16.56
CA LEU A 52 -9.39 10.61 -17.74
C LEU A 52 -7.97 10.03 -17.59
N PRO A 53 -7.64 8.93 -18.29
CA PRO A 53 -6.27 8.42 -18.31
C PRO A 53 -5.29 9.50 -18.79
N GLY A 54 -4.24 9.77 -18.02
CA GLY A 54 -3.25 10.82 -18.30
C GLY A 54 -3.67 12.23 -17.88
N ASP A 55 -4.84 12.39 -17.28
CA ASP A 55 -5.23 13.60 -16.57
C ASP A 55 -4.77 13.49 -15.12
N TRP A 56 -3.96 14.45 -14.72
CA TRP A 56 -3.24 14.51 -13.46
C TRP A 56 -3.59 15.76 -12.66
N ARG A 57 -4.71 16.42 -12.97
CA ARG A 57 -5.19 17.54 -12.17
C ARG A 57 -5.34 17.10 -10.72
N TYR A 58 -4.88 17.93 -9.78
CA TYR A 58 -4.81 17.64 -8.35
C TYR A 58 -3.71 16.68 -7.89
N LEU A 59 -2.96 16.08 -8.81
CA LEU A 59 -1.69 15.43 -8.47
C LEU A 59 -0.55 16.36 -8.88
N GLU A 60 0.19 16.84 -7.89
CA GLU A 60 1.23 17.87 -8.11
C GLU A 60 2.59 17.39 -7.59
N PRO A 61 3.22 16.41 -8.26
CA PRO A 61 4.57 16.00 -7.89
C PRO A 61 5.54 17.17 -8.09
N ARG A 62 6.34 17.49 -7.08
CA ARG A 62 7.40 18.51 -7.17
C ARG A 62 8.51 18.07 -8.12
N ALA A 63 8.85 16.79 -8.02
CA ALA A 63 9.76 16.09 -8.90
C ALA A 63 9.29 14.64 -9.03
N MET A 64 9.73 13.96 -10.08
CA MET A 64 9.38 12.55 -10.28
C MET A 64 10.26 11.63 -9.41
N LEU A 65 11.41 12.10 -8.92
CA LEU A 65 12.30 11.32 -8.04
C LEU A 65 12.07 11.57 -6.54
N THR A 66 10.93 12.15 -6.15
CA THR A 66 10.59 12.40 -4.74
C THR A 66 9.39 11.57 -4.30
N TYR A 67 9.17 11.42 -2.99
CA TYR A 67 8.07 10.60 -2.43
C TYR A 67 6.65 11.12 -2.71
N ASP A 68 6.53 12.24 -3.42
CA ASP A 68 5.28 12.76 -3.97
C ASP A 68 5.14 12.50 -5.48
N ALA A 69 5.99 11.68 -6.10
CA ALA A 69 5.78 11.21 -7.47
C ALA A 69 4.42 10.49 -7.63
N TYR A 70 3.92 10.42 -8.86
CA TYR A 70 2.58 9.86 -9.13
C TYR A 70 2.39 8.46 -8.55
N GLN A 71 3.39 7.59 -8.65
CA GLN A 71 3.33 6.22 -8.13
C GLN A 71 2.97 6.14 -6.63
N PHE A 72 3.54 7.03 -5.81
CA PHE A 72 3.27 7.08 -4.38
C PHE A 72 1.88 7.64 -4.11
N GLN A 73 1.52 8.75 -4.77
CA GLN A 73 0.19 9.33 -4.63
C GLN A 73 -0.90 8.31 -5.00
N LEU A 74 -0.75 7.61 -6.14
CA LEU A 74 -1.69 6.59 -6.60
C LEU A 74 -1.79 5.41 -5.63
N ALA A 75 -0.67 4.90 -5.15
CA ALA A 75 -0.66 3.78 -4.21
C ALA A 75 -1.31 4.14 -2.87
N PHE A 76 -0.91 5.24 -2.23
CA PHE A 76 -1.47 5.66 -0.95
C PHE A 76 -2.94 6.08 -1.06
N MET A 77 -3.37 6.67 -2.17
CA MET A 77 -4.79 6.89 -2.46
C MET A 77 -5.57 5.57 -2.50
N SER A 78 -5.00 4.53 -3.15
CA SER A 78 -5.63 3.21 -3.20
C SER A 78 -5.76 2.59 -1.80
N TYR A 79 -4.70 2.67 -0.99
CA TYR A 79 -4.70 2.13 0.37
C TYR A 79 -5.69 2.87 1.29
N ALA A 80 -5.73 4.20 1.21
CA ALA A 80 -6.69 5.00 1.96
C ALA A 80 -8.14 4.65 1.58
N LEU A 81 -8.45 4.50 0.29
CA LEU A 81 -9.77 4.07 -0.16
C LEU A 81 -10.13 2.66 0.32
N ALA A 82 -9.18 1.73 0.32
CA ALA A 82 -9.39 0.38 0.85
C ALA A 82 -9.72 0.41 2.35
N MET A 83 -8.94 1.15 3.15
CA MET A 83 -9.17 1.28 4.59
C MET A 83 -10.52 1.95 4.89
N VAL A 84 -10.87 3.00 4.14
CA VAL A 84 -12.18 3.66 4.30
C VAL A 84 -13.33 2.73 3.96
N GLN A 85 -13.20 1.97 2.87
CA GLN A 85 -14.23 1.03 2.44
C GLN A 85 -14.47 -0.06 3.49
N ILE A 86 -13.40 -0.66 4.03
CA ILE A 86 -13.52 -1.76 4.99
C ILE A 86 -14.13 -1.27 6.31
N ASN A 87 -13.65 -0.13 6.83
CA ASN A 87 -14.00 0.30 8.18
C ASN A 87 -15.28 1.13 8.26
N TYR A 88 -15.59 1.93 7.23
CA TYR A 88 -16.67 2.94 7.31
C TYR A 88 -17.80 2.71 6.32
N THR A 89 -17.50 2.10 5.15
CA THR A 89 -18.49 1.95 4.06
C THR A 89 -18.55 0.54 3.45
N PRO A 90 -18.57 -0.55 4.26
CA PRO A 90 -18.42 -1.92 3.75
C PRO A 90 -19.56 -2.37 2.80
N ALA A 91 -20.73 -1.72 2.90
CA ALA A 91 -21.89 -2.02 2.06
C ALA A 91 -21.90 -1.27 0.71
N TYR A 92 -21.08 -0.23 0.52
CA TYR A 92 -21.08 0.60 -0.68
C TYR A 92 -19.78 0.42 -1.46
N LYS A 93 -19.71 -0.63 -2.29
CA LYS A 93 -18.44 -1.10 -2.86
C LYS A 93 -18.12 -0.50 -4.22
N GLU A 94 -19.14 -0.15 -5.00
CA GLU A 94 -19.01 0.17 -6.42
C GLU A 94 -18.16 1.42 -6.65
N LEU A 95 -18.38 2.47 -5.85
CA LEU A 95 -17.63 3.71 -5.97
C LEU A 95 -16.13 3.51 -5.69
N TYR A 96 -15.82 2.77 -4.63
CA TYR A 96 -14.44 2.48 -4.25
C TYR A 96 -13.77 1.51 -5.22
N ARG A 97 -14.52 0.51 -5.72
CA ARG A 97 -14.04 -0.44 -6.74
C ARG A 97 -13.60 0.30 -7.98
N ASP A 98 -14.49 1.12 -8.54
CA ASP A 98 -14.23 1.79 -9.81
C ASP A 98 -13.10 2.83 -9.65
N ALA A 99 -13.00 3.50 -8.50
CA ALA A 99 -11.91 4.40 -8.18
C ALA A 99 -10.56 3.66 -8.03
N GLN A 100 -10.48 2.59 -7.24
CA GLN A 100 -9.25 1.81 -7.07
C GLN A 100 -8.78 1.17 -8.38
N LEU A 101 -9.71 0.65 -9.19
CA LEU A 101 -9.40 0.17 -10.53
C LEU A 101 -8.76 1.27 -11.39
N SER A 102 -9.35 2.47 -11.40
CA SER A 102 -8.83 3.60 -12.17
C SER A 102 -7.43 4.02 -11.69
N LEU A 103 -7.15 3.92 -10.38
CA LEU A 103 -5.83 4.18 -9.81
C LEU A 103 -4.80 3.14 -10.26
N ILE A 104 -5.16 1.85 -10.30
CA ILE A 104 -4.29 0.77 -10.82
C ILE A 104 -4.01 0.98 -12.31
N GLU A 105 -5.03 1.27 -13.10
CA GLU A 105 -4.89 1.55 -14.54
C GLU A 105 -3.99 2.78 -14.78
N LYS A 106 -4.12 3.82 -13.94
CA LYS A 106 -3.22 4.99 -13.94
C LYS A 106 -1.79 4.60 -13.55
N MET A 107 -1.59 3.77 -12.54
CA MET A 107 -0.27 3.31 -12.05
C MET A 107 0.54 2.64 -13.17
N MET A 108 -0.11 1.87 -14.05
CA MET A 108 0.55 1.17 -15.17
C MET A 108 0.96 2.09 -16.34
N ARG A 109 0.51 3.36 -16.35
CA ARG A 109 0.78 4.23 -17.48
C ARG A 109 2.23 4.68 -17.53
N ARG A 110 2.72 4.86 -18.76
CA ARG A 110 4.09 5.33 -19.05
C ARG A 110 4.44 6.66 -18.38
N ASP A 111 3.50 7.59 -18.28
CA ASP A 111 3.71 8.88 -17.60
C ASP A 111 3.87 8.76 -16.08
N VAL A 112 3.62 7.59 -15.49
CA VAL A 112 3.91 7.30 -14.07
C VAL A 112 5.30 6.71 -13.92
N TRP A 113 5.58 5.56 -14.53
CA TRP A 113 6.83 4.83 -14.27
C TRP A 113 8.03 5.32 -15.08
N ALA A 114 7.83 5.87 -16.29
CA ALA A 114 8.96 6.17 -17.17
C ALA A 114 9.77 7.40 -16.72
N PRO A 115 9.15 8.50 -16.26
CA PRO A 115 9.91 9.65 -15.77
C PRO A 115 10.77 9.33 -14.54
N THR A 116 10.44 8.29 -13.78
CA THR A 116 11.19 7.87 -12.59
C THR A 116 12.23 6.84 -12.95
N TRP A 117 11.80 5.67 -13.43
CA TRP A 117 12.67 4.53 -13.65
C TRP A 117 13.69 4.76 -14.76
N LEU A 118 13.31 5.40 -15.87
CA LEU A 118 14.26 5.68 -16.95
C LEU A 118 15.32 6.69 -16.54
N GLU A 119 14.99 7.61 -15.63
CA GLU A 119 15.97 8.55 -15.09
C GLU A 119 16.94 7.82 -14.15
N ILE A 120 16.43 6.95 -13.26
CA ILE A 120 17.25 6.16 -12.31
C ILE A 120 18.28 5.29 -13.05
N ILE A 121 17.87 4.54 -14.08
CA ILE A 121 18.78 3.61 -14.78
C ILE A 121 19.85 4.33 -15.62
N ASP A 122 19.66 5.63 -15.90
CA ASP A 122 20.62 6.47 -16.63
C ASP A 122 21.44 7.40 -15.72
N MET A 123 21.08 7.51 -14.45
CA MET A 123 21.71 8.39 -13.47
C MET A 123 22.91 7.72 -12.78
N GLU A 124 24.01 8.46 -12.56
CA GLU A 124 25.09 8.01 -11.68
C GLU A 124 24.75 8.29 -10.20
N PRO A 125 25.08 7.39 -9.26
CA PRO A 125 25.90 6.19 -9.45
C PRO A 125 25.14 4.94 -9.89
N TYR A 126 23.80 4.97 -9.93
CA TYR A 126 22.93 3.81 -10.17
C TYR A 126 23.26 3.05 -11.46
N LYS A 127 23.51 3.79 -12.55
CA LYS A 127 23.91 3.24 -13.85
C LYS A 127 25.14 2.33 -13.75
N SER A 128 26.12 2.67 -12.90
CA SER A 128 27.35 1.89 -12.74
C SER A 128 27.15 0.52 -12.07
N TYR A 129 25.98 0.30 -11.45
CA TYR A 129 25.58 -0.95 -10.81
C TYR A 129 24.72 -1.84 -11.71
N LEU A 130 24.42 -1.41 -12.93
CA LEU A 130 23.64 -2.15 -13.90
C LEU A 130 24.53 -2.94 -14.87
N GLU A 131 24.15 -4.17 -15.16
CA GLU A 131 24.84 -5.02 -16.15
C GLU A 131 24.75 -4.38 -17.54
N ALA A 132 25.90 -4.14 -18.15
CA ALA A 132 25.99 -3.55 -19.48
C ALA A 132 25.40 -4.49 -20.55
N GLY A 133 24.55 -3.95 -21.42
CA GLY A 133 23.95 -4.69 -22.55
C GLY A 133 22.65 -5.42 -22.22
N LYS A 134 22.24 -5.45 -20.94
CA LYS A 134 20.92 -5.91 -20.52
C LYS A 134 19.87 -4.80 -20.70
N GLU A 135 18.63 -5.20 -21.01
CA GLU A 135 17.51 -4.28 -21.15
C GLU A 135 16.89 -3.99 -19.78
N TRP A 136 17.07 -2.76 -19.30
CA TRP A 136 16.65 -2.31 -17.97
C TRP A 136 15.39 -1.43 -17.98
N ARG A 137 14.87 -1.06 -19.16
CA ARG A 137 13.76 -0.09 -19.26
C ARG A 137 12.40 -0.62 -18.84
N ASP A 138 12.25 -1.95 -18.70
CA ASP A 138 11.03 -2.54 -18.15
C ASP A 138 10.94 -2.20 -16.65
N PRO A 139 9.87 -1.56 -16.18
CA PRO A 139 9.77 -1.07 -14.81
C PRO A 139 9.48 -2.16 -13.77
N VAL A 140 9.11 -3.38 -14.17
CA VAL A 140 8.76 -4.46 -13.23
C VAL A 140 9.63 -5.69 -13.35
N ARG A 141 10.36 -5.86 -14.46
CA ARG A 141 11.15 -7.07 -14.72
C ARG A 141 12.20 -7.37 -13.65
N GLU A 142 12.87 -6.35 -13.14
CA GLU A 142 13.94 -6.51 -12.16
C GLU A 142 14.21 -5.20 -11.43
N LYS A 143 14.47 -5.27 -10.12
CA LYS A 143 14.64 -4.10 -9.23
C LYS A 143 13.40 -3.23 -9.25
N ASN A 144 13.56 -1.92 -9.04
CA ASN A 144 12.47 -0.94 -9.00
C ASN A 144 11.33 -1.39 -8.05
N ILE A 145 11.71 -2.05 -6.94
CA ILE A 145 10.74 -2.77 -6.12
C ILE A 145 9.67 -1.86 -5.53
N MET A 146 10.00 -0.60 -5.32
CA MET A 146 9.02 0.38 -4.88
C MET A 146 7.86 0.45 -5.89
N TYR A 147 8.14 0.58 -7.20
CA TYR A 147 7.08 0.62 -8.20
C TYR A 147 6.34 -0.71 -8.34
N SER A 148 7.09 -1.81 -8.55
CA SER A 148 6.51 -3.14 -8.83
C SER A 148 5.79 -3.72 -7.59
N GLY A 149 6.34 -3.48 -6.40
CA GLY A 149 5.75 -3.86 -5.11
C GLY A 149 4.46 -3.11 -4.80
N HIS A 150 4.42 -1.78 -5.00
CA HIS A 150 3.17 -1.02 -4.88
C HIS A 150 2.11 -1.51 -5.89
N LEU A 151 2.50 -1.73 -7.14
CA LEU A 151 1.57 -2.25 -8.15
C LEU A 151 1.00 -3.61 -7.76
N LEU A 152 1.86 -4.55 -7.32
CA LEU A 152 1.41 -5.87 -6.84
C LEU A 152 0.46 -5.73 -5.65
N GLN A 153 0.79 -4.88 -4.67
CA GLN A 153 -0.08 -4.67 -3.52
C GLN A 153 -1.44 -4.07 -3.90
N MET A 154 -1.46 -3.07 -4.80
CA MET A 154 -2.71 -2.47 -5.27
C MET A 154 -3.59 -3.50 -5.99
N ILE A 155 -3.02 -4.32 -6.87
CA ILE A 155 -3.73 -5.38 -7.60
C ILE A 155 -4.24 -6.45 -6.63
N GLY A 156 -3.39 -6.94 -5.73
CA GLY A 156 -3.75 -7.94 -4.74
C GLY A 156 -4.88 -7.46 -3.82
N LEU A 157 -4.77 -6.24 -3.31
CA LEU A 157 -5.79 -5.63 -2.44
C LEU A 157 -7.13 -5.47 -3.17
N TYR A 158 -7.10 -5.01 -4.42
CA TYR A 158 -8.29 -4.92 -5.27
C TYR A 158 -8.97 -6.29 -5.46
N ALA A 159 -8.19 -7.32 -5.81
CA ALA A 159 -8.71 -8.66 -6.01
C ALA A 159 -9.31 -9.25 -4.71
N VAL A 160 -8.66 -9.02 -3.57
CA VAL A 160 -9.14 -9.44 -2.24
C VAL A 160 -10.50 -8.80 -1.92
N LEU A 161 -10.62 -7.48 -2.09
CA LEU A 161 -11.80 -6.71 -1.69
C LEU A 161 -13.02 -6.94 -2.58
N TYR A 162 -12.80 -7.10 -3.88
CA TYR A 162 -13.88 -7.09 -4.87
C TYR A 162 -14.13 -8.44 -5.53
N LYS A 163 -13.25 -9.44 -5.31
CA LYS A 163 -13.28 -10.73 -6.02
C LYS A 163 -13.33 -10.55 -7.53
N ASP A 164 -12.55 -9.56 -7.99
CA ASP A 164 -12.40 -9.20 -9.38
C ASP A 164 -10.97 -9.54 -9.81
N PHE A 165 -10.88 -10.62 -10.58
CA PHE A 165 -9.65 -11.29 -10.99
C PHE A 165 -9.20 -10.86 -12.39
N ARG A 166 -9.59 -9.66 -12.84
CA ARG A 166 -9.26 -9.20 -14.20
C ARG A 166 -7.77 -9.17 -14.50
N PHE A 167 -6.94 -8.91 -13.49
CA PHE A 167 -5.49 -8.87 -13.60
C PHE A 167 -4.86 -10.27 -13.57
N ASP A 168 -5.63 -11.31 -13.30
CA ASP A 168 -5.17 -12.70 -13.43
C ASP A 168 -5.28 -13.18 -14.89
N ASN A 169 -5.99 -12.44 -15.76
CA ASN A 169 -6.03 -12.74 -17.17
C ASN A 169 -4.65 -12.49 -17.81
N PRO A 170 -4.23 -13.35 -18.76
CA PRO A 170 -3.02 -13.13 -19.55
C PRO A 170 -2.99 -11.73 -20.18
N ASP A 171 -1.81 -11.12 -20.20
CA ASP A 171 -1.55 -9.81 -20.80
C ASP A 171 -2.36 -8.63 -20.23
N SER A 172 -2.88 -8.78 -19.00
CA SER A 172 -3.67 -7.74 -18.32
C SER A 172 -2.83 -6.59 -17.75
N ILE A 173 -1.52 -6.81 -17.56
CA ILE A 173 -0.55 -5.81 -17.13
C ILE A 173 0.42 -5.59 -18.30
N VAL A 174 0.54 -4.35 -18.78
CA VAL A 174 1.29 -4.06 -20.01
C VAL A 174 2.19 -2.84 -19.81
N PHE A 175 3.46 -3.00 -20.14
CA PHE A 175 4.44 -1.93 -20.16
C PHE A 175 5.01 -1.76 -21.57
N GLU A 176 4.99 -0.53 -22.08
CA GLU A 176 5.49 -0.25 -23.41
C GLU A 176 6.16 1.12 -23.55
N ILE A 177 7.18 1.14 -24.40
CA ILE A 177 7.74 2.35 -25.00
C ILE A 177 7.54 2.20 -26.51
N PRO A 178 6.70 3.02 -27.16
CA PRO A 178 6.47 2.92 -28.60
C PRO A 178 7.66 3.46 -29.39
N GLY A 179 7.77 3.03 -30.66
CA GLY A 179 8.73 3.57 -31.63
C GLY A 179 9.93 2.66 -31.91
N LEU A 180 10.89 3.19 -32.66
CA LEU A 180 12.13 2.49 -33.00
C LEU A 180 12.96 2.27 -31.72
N ASN A 181 13.38 1.03 -31.48
CA ASN A 181 13.98 0.57 -30.22
C ASN A 181 13.02 0.62 -29.01
N GLY A 182 11.71 0.65 -29.27
CA GLY A 182 10.67 0.45 -28.28
C GLY A 182 10.62 -0.99 -27.74
N PHE A 183 9.82 -1.19 -26.71
CA PHE A 183 9.47 -2.52 -26.21
C PHE A 183 7.98 -2.58 -25.86
N ARG A 184 7.44 -3.79 -25.80
CA ARG A 184 6.13 -4.07 -25.21
C ARG A 184 6.21 -5.40 -24.48
N ASN A 185 6.19 -5.34 -23.17
CA ASN A 185 6.21 -6.50 -22.30
C ASN A 185 4.87 -6.63 -21.61
N THR A 186 4.44 -7.87 -21.40
CA THR A 186 3.15 -8.19 -20.82
C THR A 186 3.32 -9.15 -19.66
N TYR A 187 2.45 -8.96 -18.68
CA TYR A 187 2.40 -9.68 -17.43
C TYR A 187 0.93 -9.88 -17.06
N ASP A 188 0.74 -10.65 -16.01
CA ASP A 188 -0.50 -10.83 -15.27
C ASP A 188 -0.14 -10.89 -13.78
N HIS A 189 -1.14 -10.98 -12.92
CA HIS A 189 -0.95 -11.01 -11.47
C HIS A 189 -0.07 -12.19 -11.04
N HIS A 190 -0.22 -13.36 -11.67
CA HIS A 190 0.55 -14.56 -11.37
C HIS A 190 2.04 -14.37 -11.69
N SER A 191 2.34 -13.90 -12.90
CA SER A 191 3.72 -13.67 -13.36
C SER A 191 4.40 -12.52 -12.61
N LEU A 192 3.67 -11.45 -12.26
CA LEU A 192 4.22 -10.38 -11.43
C LEU A 192 4.53 -10.87 -10.00
N ALA A 193 3.62 -11.62 -9.37
CA ALA A 193 3.84 -12.18 -8.04
C ALA A 193 5.02 -13.16 -8.03
N GLN A 194 5.09 -14.06 -9.01
CA GLN A 194 6.20 -15.01 -9.13
C GLN A 194 7.53 -14.29 -9.36
N LEU A 195 7.56 -13.30 -10.25
CA LEU A 195 8.77 -12.53 -10.55
C LEU A 195 9.29 -11.74 -9.33
N ILE A 196 8.39 -11.24 -8.48
CA ILE A 196 8.78 -10.60 -7.21
C ILE A 196 9.31 -11.64 -6.21
N TYR A 197 8.65 -12.79 -6.08
CA TYR A 197 9.14 -13.88 -5.23
C TYR A 197 10.54 -14.34 -5.66
N ASP A 198 10.74 -14.57 -6.96
CA ASP A 198 12.01 -15.04 -7.51
C ASP A 198 13.13 -14.05 -7.21
N GLN A 199 12.88 -12.74 -7.29
CA GLN A 199 13.89 -11.72 -6.95
C GLN A 199 14.31 -11.73 -5.48
N PHE A 200 13.38 -11.98 -4.54
CA PHE A 200 13.76 -12.16 -3.14
C PHE A 200 14.67 -13.40 -2.97
N VAL A 201 14.38 -14.49 -3.68
CA VAL A 201 15.20 -15.72 -3.62
C VAL A 201 16.58 -15.48 -4.26
N GLU A 202 16.61 -14.83 -5.42
CA GLU A 202 17.83 -14.53 -6.17
C GLU A 202 18.77 -13.57 -5.43
N SER A 203 18.22 -12.68 -4.60
CA SER A 203 19.00 -11.75 -3.78
C SER A 203 19.51 -12.36 -2.47
N ASP A 204 19.37 -13.68 -2.26
CA ASP A 204 19.62 -14.35 -0.97
C ASP A 204 18.85 -13.66 0.17
N TYR A 205 17.62 -13.24 -0.13
CA TYR A 205 16.67 -12.63 0.78
C TYR A 205 17.15 -11.33 1.44
N VAL A 206 18.18 -10.65 0.91
CA VAL A 206 18.55 -9.31 1.43
C VAL A 206 17.42 -8.29 1.19
N GLY A 207 16.50 -8.61 0.30
CA GLY A 207 15.48 -7.70 -0.21
C GLY A 207 15.72 -7.42 -1.69
N ILE A 208 14.78 -6.72 -2.30
CA ILE A 208 14.87 -6.33 -3.70
C ILE A 208 15.29 -4.86 -3.74
N GLU A 209 16.19 -4.56 -4.67
CA GLU A 209 16.70 -3.22 -4.90
C GLU A 209 15.59 -2.29 -5.41
N CYS A 210 15.50 -1.09 -4.84
CA CYS A 210 14.62 -0.03 -5.35
C CYS A 210 15.36 0.66 -6.49
N GLU A 211 16.31 1.50 -6.14
CA GLU A 211 17.38 1.95 -7.02
C GLU A 211 18.48 0.87 -7.11
N PRO A 212 19.17 0.77 -8.25
CA PRO A 212 20.30 -0.14 -8.39
C PRO A 212 21.32 0.03 -7.26
N ASN A 213 21.63 -1.09 -6.60
CA ASN A 213 22.48 -1.30 -5.45
C ASN A 213 21.85 -0.98 -4.08
N ASP A 214 20.71 -0.32 -4.01
CA ASP A 214 20.15 0.18 -2.74
C ASP A 214 18.85 -0.56 -2.37
N VAL A 215 18.86 -1.21 -1.20
CA VAL A 215 17.72 -1.94 -0.62
C VAL A 215 17.17 -1.16 0.57
N PHE A 216 15.88 -0.85 0.52
CA PHE A 216 15.15 -0.09 1.53
C PHE A 216 14.13 -0.98 2.24
N VAL A 217 13.97 -0.81 3.55
CA VAL A 217 13.04 -1.64 4.34
C VAL A 217 11.61 -1.33 3.95
N GLU A 218 11.26 -0.04 3.90
CA GLU A 218 9.94 0.48 3.56
C GLU A 218 9.47 0.01 2.17
N CYS A 219 10.36 0.04 1.18
CA CYS A 219 10.05 -0.38 -0.19
C CYS A 219 9.73 -1.88 -0.26
N ASN A 220 10.41 -2.71 0.54
CA ASN A 220 10.24 -4.16 0.55
C ASN A 220 9.00 -4.62 1.36
N GLN A 221 8.33 -3.73 2.09
CA GLN A 221 7.06 -4.08 2.76
C GLN A 221 5.91 -4.24 1.76
N HIS A 222 5.87 -3.41 0.73
CA HIS A 222 4.83 -3.44 -0.30
C HIS A 222 4.74 -4.76 -1.09
N PRO A 223 5.83 -5.31 -1.65
CA PRO A 223 5.76 -6.60 -2.31
C PRO A 223 5.37 -7.72 -1.34
N ILE A 224 5.81 -7.70 -0.08
CA ILE A 224 5.40 -8.69 0.93
C ILE A 224 3.88 -8.66 1.12
N LEU A 225 3.29 -7.48 1.33
CA LEU A 225 1.84 -7.32 1.45
C LEU A 225 1.13 -7.74 0.15
N GLY A 226 1.69 -7.43 -1.01
CA GLY A 226 1.18 -7.89 -2.31
C GLY A 226 1.15 -9.41 -2.43
N LEU A 227 2.22 -10.10 -2.02
CA LEU A 227 2.28 -11.57 -2.01
C LEU A 227 1.30 -12.16 -0.98
N ILE A 228 1.11 -11.52 0.18
CA ILE A 228 0.11 -11.97 1.18
C ILE A 228 -1.30 -11.91 0.57
N HIS A 229 -1.65 -10.79 -0.08
CA HIS A 229 -2.93 -10.65 -0.76
C HIS A 229 -3.11 -11.68 -1.87
N TYR A 230 -2.05 -11.95 -2.64
CA TYR A 230 -2.05 -12.96 -3.69
C TYR A 230 -2.30 -14.38 -3.13
N ASP A 231 -1.60 -14.75 -2.05
CA ASP A 231 -1.76 -16.06 -1.39
C ASP A 231 -3.19 -16.26 -0.87
N TRP A 232 -3.83 -15.22 -0.31
CA TRP A 232 -5.20 -15.28 0.19
C TRP A 232 -6.25 -15.68 -0.85
N ILE A 233 -6.01 -15.39 -2.13
CA ILE A 233 -6.97 -15.65 -3.21
C ILE A 233 -6.54 -16.82 -4.11
N HIS A 234 -5.27 -17.20 -4.11
CA HIS A 234 -4.74 -18.25 -5.00
C HIS A 234 -4.30 -19.53 -4.27
N GLY A 235 -4.22 -19.54 -2.95
CA GLY A 235 -3.80 -20.72 -2.19
C GLY A 235 -2.32 -21.10 -2.40
N SER A 236 -1.49 -20.14 -2.81
CA SER A 236 -0.03 -20.24 -2.82
C SER A 236 0.57 -19.89 -1.46
N MET A 237 1.90 -19.96 -1.35
CA MET A 237 2.66 -19.58 -0.16
C MET A 237 3.86 -18.69 -0.54
N LEU A 238 3.69 -17.83 -1.56
CA LEU A 238 4.79 -16.97 -2.03
C LEU A 238 5.18 -15.95 -0.94
N SER A 239 4.23 -15.51 -0.14
CA SER A 239 4.46 -14.54 0.93
C SER A 239 5.33 -15.07 2.08
N ASP A 240 5.55 -16.38 2.19
CA ASP A 240 6.42 -16.95 3.22
C ASP A 240 7.89 -16.50 3.07
N VAL A 241 8.24 -15.95 1.90
CA VAL A 241 9.51 -15.26 1.67
C VAL A 241 9.79 -14.15 2.69
N ARG A 242 8.74 -13.56 3.29
CA ARG A 242 8.86 -12.55 4.37
C ARG A 242 9.69 -13.06 5.55
N HIS A 243 9.64 -14.36 5.85
CA HIS A 243 10.37 -14.94 6.97
C HIS A 243 11.87 -14.98 6.66
N ALA A 244 12.25 -15.49 5.50
CA ALA A 244 13.65 -15.51 5.08
C ALA A 244 14.21 -14.09 4.87
N PHE A 245 13.40 -13.17 4.32
CA PHE A 245 13.76 -11.75 4.23
C PHE A 245 14.01 -11.15 5.62
N TRP A 246 13.14 -11.43 6.58
CA TRP A 246 13.29 -10.87 7.92
C TRP A 246 14.48 -11.47 8.68
N ASP A 247 14.71 -12.78 8.57
CA ASP A 247 15.90 -13.43 9.14
C ASP A 247 17.19 -12.79 8.61
N LYS A 248 17.24 -12.50 7.30
CA LYS A 248 18.37 -11.79 6.68
C LYS A 248 18.46 -10.33 7.14
N ALA A 249 17.33 -9.64 7.27
CA ALA A 249 17.27 -8.26 7.77
C ALA A 249 17.80 -8.14 9.21
N GLU A 250 17.53 -9.14 10.06
CA GLU A 250 18.07 -9.23 11.41
C GLU A 250 19.58 -9.49 11.41
N GLU A 251 20.07 -10.42 10.58
CA GLU A 251 21.51 -10.66 10.38
C GLU A 251 22.26 -9.37 9.98
N LEU A 252 21.65 -8.57 9.11
CA LEU A 252 22.21 -7.34 8.58
C LEU A 252 21.91 -6.10 9.43
N ASN A 253 21.20 -6.25 10.55
CA ASN A 253 20.81 -5.16 11.46
C ASN A 253 20.04 -4.02 10.77
N TYR A 254 19.03 -4.36 9.95
CA TYR A 254 18.17 -3.39 9.27
C TYR A 254 17.43 -2.50 10.27
N ILE A 255 17.12 -3.04 11.45
CA ILE A 255 16.78 -2.27 12.65
C ILE A 255 18.03 -2.24 13.54
N ALA A 256 18.51 -1.03 13.87
CA ALA A 256 19.69 -0.85 14.69
C ALA A 256 19.46 -1.35 16.13
N PRO A 257 20.28 -2.28 16.67
CA PRO A 257 20.01 -2.93 17.97
C PRO A 257 19.94 -2.00 19.19
N HIS A 258 20.60 -0.84 19.13
CA HIS A 258 20.70 0.08 20.28
C HIS A 258 19.70 1.23 20.24
N THR A 259 19.25 1.61 19.05
CA THR A 259 18.35 2.75 18.86
C THR A 259 16.96 2.31 18.41
N SER A 260 16.83 1.06 17.98
CA SER A 260 15.62 0.51 17.35
C SER A 260 15.18 1.27 16.10
N ARG A 261 16.11 2.02 15.49
CA ARG A 261 15.87 2.83 14.31
C ARG A 261 16.11 2.03 13.05
N THR A 262 15.28 2.24 12.05
CA THR A 262 15.43 1.66 10.72
C THR A 262 16.65 2.30 10.05
N MET A 263 17.47 1.48 9.40
CA MET A 263 18.55 1.94 8.55
C MET A 263 18.01 2.84 7.43
N TYR A 264 18.88 3.60 6.77
CA TYR A 264 18.45 4.34 5.59
C TYR A 264 18.29 3.38 4.40
N PHE A 265 19.35 2.66 4.06
CA PHE A 265 19.33 1.59 3.08
C PHE A 265 20.53 0.67 3.24
N TYR A 266 20.49 -0.48 2.59
CA TYR A 266 21.58 -1.42 2.48
C TYR A 266 22.14 -1.43 1.06
N ARG A 267 23.47 -1.35 0.94
CA ARG A 267 24.19 -1.45 -0.33
C ARG A 267 24.59 -2.88 -0.61
N VAL A 268 24.05 -3.46 -1.67
CA VAL A 268 24.25 -4.88 -2.00
C VAL A 268 25.69 -5.17 -2.40
N ARG A 269 26.29 -4.38 -3.29
CA ARG A 269 27.64 -4.61 -3.81
C ARG A 269 28.71 -4.39 -2.76
N GLU A 270 28.57 -3.33 -1.96
CA GLU A 270 29.49 -3.01 -0.86
C GLU A 270 29.22 -3.83 0.40
N GLN A 271 28.08 -4.54 0.45
CA GLN A 271 27.59 -5.25 1.63
C GLN A 271 27.55 -4.35 2.87
N GLU A 272 27.13 -3.11 2.67
CA GLU A 272 27.23 -2.05 3.67
C GLU A 272 25.84 -1.53 4.06
N ARG A 273 25.58 -1.49 5.36
CA ARG A 273 24.42 -0.80 5.91
C ARG A 273 24.72 0.70 6.02
N VAL A 274 23.90 1.53 5.36
CA VAL A 274 23.96 2.98 5.50
C VAL A 274 23.02 3.42 6.62
N ASP A 275 23.61 3.84 7.73
CA ASP A 275 22.86 4.23 8.92
C ASP A 275 22.59 5.74 8.94
N LYS A 276 21.40 6.13 8.52
CA LYS A 276 20.90 7.50 8.62
C LYS A 276 19.41 7.46 8.93
N PRO A 277 19.03 7.29 10.20
CA PRO A 277 17.65 7.05 10.55
C PRO A 277 16.80 8.31 10.32
N PHE A 278 15.62 8.12 9.76
CA PHE A 278 14.62 9.18 9.54
C PHE A 278 13.27 8.75 10.12
N ALA A 279 12.47 9.72 10.58
CA ALA A 279 11.14 9.42 11.10
C ALA A 279 10.23 8.84 10.02
N TRP A 280 10.33 9.33 8.78
CA TRP A 280 9.58 8.79 7.66
C TRP A 280 9.92 7.33 7.36
N ALA A 281 11.21 6.93 7.47
CA ALA A 281 11.64 5.56 7.20
C ALA A 281 11.13 4.60 8.26
N ASP A 282 11.21 5.00 9.55
CA ASP A 282 10.63 4.26 10.66
C ASP A 282 9.12 4.11 10.51
N GLY A 283 8.41 5.23 10.32
CA GLY A 283 6.95 5.24 10.24
C GLY A 283 6.43 4.43 9.07
N TRP A 284 7.01 4.62 7.89
CA TRP A 284 6.57 3.90 6.69
C TRP A 284 6.84 2.40 6.80
N SER A 285 8.07 2.01 7.15
CA SER A 285 8.44 0.61 7.30
C SER A 285 7.54 -0.09 8.32
N ALA A 286 7.42 0.50 9.51
CA ALA A 286 6.73 -0.15 10.63
C ALA A 286 5.21 -0.20 10.44
N MET A 287 4.59 0.84 9.89
CA MET A 287 3.16 0.83 9.56
C MET A 287 2.81 -0.35 8.63
N MET A 288 3.59 -0.55 7.57
CA MET A 288 3.32 -1.63 6.61
C MET A 288 3.71 -3.01 7.19
N MET A 289 4.79 -3.07 7.98
CA MET A 289 5.28 -4.30 8.59
C MET A 289 4.39 -4.81 9.72
N HIS A 290 3.61 -3.94 10.38
CA HIS A 290 2.73 -4.31 11.48
C HIS A 290 1.76 -5.45 11.10
N ALA A 291 1.30 -5.47 9.86
CA ALA A 291 0.38 -6.50 9.35
C ALA A 291 0.94 -7.93 9.38
N TRP A 292 2.27 -8.12 9.41
CA TRP A 292 2.91 -9.43 9.34
C TRP A 292 4.02 -9.67 10.38
N ASN A 293 4.49 -8.61 11.07
CA ASN A 293 5.46 -8.69 12.17
C ASN A 293 5.08 -7.74 13.32
N ALA A 294 3.85 -7.87 13.81
CA ALA A 294 3.25 -6.95 14.77
C ALA A 294 4.01 -6.86 16.11
N ASP A 295 4.54 -7.98 16.60
CA ASP A 295 5.23 -8.04 17.90
C ASP A 295 6.52 -7.22 17.91
N LEU A 296 7.32 -7.34 16.84
CA LEU A 296 8.50 -6.50 16.67
C LEU A 296 8.10 -5.02 16.60
N VAL A 297 7.14 -4.70 15.71
CA VAL A 297 6.71 -3.31 15.47
C VAL A 297 6.26 -2.64 16.78
N ARG A 298 5.40 -3.30 17.57
CA ARG A 298 4.99 -2.79 18.88
C ARG A 298 6.14 -2.66 19.87
N THR A 299 7.13 -3.55 19.79
CA THR A 299 8.33 -3.50 20.66
C THR A 299 9.21 -2.28 20.35
N ILE A 300 9.41 -1.96 19.06
CA ILE A 300 10.29 -0.85 18.65
C ILE A 300 9.59 0.51 18.61
N TYR A 301 8.26 0.54 18.55
CA TYR A 301 7.46 1.76 18.42
C TYR A 301 7.83 2.87 19.44
N PRO A 302 7.92 2.62 20.76
CA PRO A 302 8.22 3.69 21.71
C PRO A 302 9.55 4.38 21.42
N ALA A 303 10.59 3.61 21.05
CA ALA A 303 11.90 4.16 20.74
C ALA A 303 11.88 5.01 19.45
N GLN A 304 11.20 4.54 18.41
CA GLN A 304 11.08 5.26 17.13
C GLN A 304 10.23 6.52 17.26
N ARG A 305 9.11 6.46 18.00
CA ARG A 305 8.26 7.60 18.31
C ARG A 305 9.03 8.65 19.11
N ASP A 306 9.64 8.26 20.22
CA ASP A 306 10.25 9.19 21.17
C ASP A 306 11.51 9.87 20.61
N ALA A 307 12.21 9.22 19.66
CA ALA A 307 13.36 9.80 18.98
C ALA A 307 13.02 11.07 18.17
N GLU A 308 11.80 11.18 17.64
CA GLU A 308 11.42 12.24 16.68
C GLU A 308 10.27 13.12 17.18
N LYS A 309 9.42 12.61 18.07
CA LYS A 309 8.19 13.27 18.55
C LYS A 309 8.46 14.68 19.07
N ALA A 310 9.48 14.86 19.91
CA ALA A 310 9.79 16.17 20.47
C ALA A 310 10.15 17.18 19.37
N ALA A 311 10.98 16.77 18.41
CA ALA A 311 11.36 17.62 17.28
C ALA A 311 10.18 17.90 16.36
N LEU A 312 9.30 16.91 16.10
CA LEU A 312 8.14 17.02 15.22
C LEU A 312 7.01 17.90 15.80
N MET A 313 6.84 17.87 17.12
CA MET A 313 5.82 18.66 17.83
C MET A 313 6.31 20.07 18.22
N ASP A 314 7.54 20.45 17.89
CA ASP A 314 8.06 21.80 18.18
C ASP A 314 7.31 22.86 17.36
N THR A 315 6.49 23.65 18.06
CA THR A 315 5.72 24.77 17.51
C THR A 315 6.40 26.13 17.67
N SER A 316 7.68 26.18 18.07
CA SER A 316 8.40 27.43 18.17
C SER A 316 8.39 28.16 16.81
N PRO A 317 8.18 29.49 16.75
CA PRO A 317 7.95 30.18 15.48
C PRO A 317 9.05 29.95 14.43
N GLU A 318 10.31 29.80 14.85
CA GLU A 318 11.43 29.52 13.95
C GLU A 318 11.36 28.11 13.35
N HIS A 319 11.10 27.08 14.16
CA HIS A 319 11.00 25.70 13.68
C HIS A 319 9.68 25.46 12.94
N TRP A 320 8.58 26.01 13.46
CA TRP A 320 7.25 25.90 12.85
C TRP A 320 7.20 26.58 11.49
N SER A 321 7.77 27.79 11.34
CA SER A 321 7.87 28.42 10.02
C SER A 321 8.73 27.59 9.08
N ARG A 322 9.95 27.18 9.46
CA ARG A 322 10.78 26.35 8.59
C ARG A 322 10.11 25.03 8.17
N ARG A 323 9.39 24.36 9.08
CA ARG A 323 8.73 23.08 8.80
C ARG A 323 7.43 23.24 8.00
N TRP A 324 6.55 24.18 8.38
CA TRP A 324 5.20 24.29 7.83
C TRP A 324 4.97 25.48 6.90
N SER A 325 5.89 26.45 6.87
CA SER A 325 5.88 27.55 5.89
C SER A 325 6.67 27.23 4.63
N THR A 326 7.29 26.06 4.56
CA THR A 326 7.63 25.48 3.26
C THR A 326 6.37 24.76 2.75
N PRO A 327 6.13 24.70 1.42
CA PRO A 327 5.02 23.95 0.85
C PRO A 327 5.14 22.42 1.04
N VAL A 328 5.96 22.00 2.01
CA VAL A 328 6.36 20.63 2.30
C VAL A 328 5.91 20.34 3.73
N ALA A 329 4.71 19.80 3.90
CA ALA A 329 4.46 19.04 5.11
C ALA A 329 5.55 17.95 5.19
N SER A 330 6.24 17.81 6.32
CA SER A 330 7.30 16.81 6.41
C SER A 330 6.70 15.41 6.24
N PHE A 331 7.26 14.61 5.33
CA PHE A 331 6.96 13.18 5.20
C PHE A 331 7.10 12.46 6.54
N ASP A 332 8.03 12.93 7.38
CA ASP A 332 8.26 12.45 8.74
C ASP A 332 6.97 12.44 9.57
N PHE A 333 6.23 13.55 9.57
CA PHE A 333 5.04 13.67 10.40
C PHE A 333 3.92 12.77 9.87
N GLY A 334 3.71 12.77 8.55
CA GLY A 334 2.66 11.96 7.92
C GLY A 334 2.84 10.46 8.18
N PHE A 335 4.03 9.92 7.93
CA PHE A 335 4.31 8.51 8.14
C PHE A 335 4.35 8.12 9.62
N LEU A 336 4.89 8.98 10.50
CA LEU A 336 4.90 8.68 11.93
C LEU A 336 3.49 8.76 12.55
N ALA A 337 2.63 9.67 12.06
CA ALA A 337 1.23 9.74 12.47
C ALA A 337 0.43 8.53 11.98
N ALA A 338 0.66 8.09 10.74
CA ALA A 338 0.04 6.87 10.21
C ALA A 338 0.50 5.61 10.98
N TYR A 339 1.78 5.56 11.35
CA TYR A 339 2.32 4.51 12.21
C TYR A 339 1.70 4.53 13.62
N ALA A 340 1.56 5.70 14.25
CA ALA A 340 0.89 5.83 15.54
C ALA A 340 -0.55 5.29 15.49
N ALA A 341 -1.30 5.69 14.45
CA ALA A 341 -2.66 5.19 14.22
C ALA A 341 -2.71 3.65 14.02
N GLU A 342 -1.73 3.07 13.31
CA GLU A 342 -1.65 1.62 13.08
C GLU A 342 -1.39 0.80 14.36
N VAL A 343 -0.78 1.42 15.39
CA VAL A 343 -0.51 0.80 16.70
C VAL A 343 -1.42 1.29 17.82
N ASP A 344 -2.48 2.03 17.48
CA ASP A 344 -3.48 2.58 18.40
C ASP A 344 -2.92 3.58 19.46
N ASP A 345 -1.92 4.42 19.12
CA ASP A 345 -1.46 5.59 19.91
C ASP A 345 -1.91 6.92 19.25
#